data_AF-A0A530H6B8-F1
#
_entry.id   AF-A0A530H6B8-F1
#
_cell.length_a   1.000
_cell.length_b   1.000
_cell.length_c   1.000
_cell.angle_alpha   90.00
_cell.angle_beta   90.00
_cell.angle_gamma   90.00
#
_symmetry.space_group_name_H-M   'P 1'
#
loop_
_entity.id
_entity.type
_entity.pdbx_description
1 polymer ?
#
loop_
_entity_poly.entity_id
_entity_poly.type
_entity_poly.pdbx_seq_one_letter_code
_entity_poly.pdbx_strand_id
1 'polypeptide(L)' 'SHHSSERIVFEVNDAAAILLRDLQRQTVKRKAAMDACLQVLRGETYPAAARRAFVAAALEAKILRGD' A
#
# COMPACT_ATOMS: atom_id res chain seq x y z
N SER A 1 -19.18 -12.32 -7.83
CA SER A 1 -18.15 -12.05 -8.84
C SER A 1 -17.05 -11.17 -8.24
N HIS A 2 -16.03 -11.79 -7.64
CA HIS A 2 -14.89 -11.07 -7.09
C HIS A 2 -13.90 -10.78 -8.22
N HIS A 3 -14.15 -9.71 -8.99
CA HIS A 3 -13.15 -9.17 -9.90
C HIS A 3 -12.02 -8.57 -9.04
N SER A 4 -11.01 -9.36 -8.75
CA SER A 4 -9.70 -8.84 -8.34
C SER A 4 -9.08 -8.25 -9.61
N SER A 5 -9.48 -7.03 -9.96
CA SER A 5 -8.86 -6.27 -11.03
C SER A 5 -7.45 -5.94 -10.58
N GLU A 6 -6.44 -6.49 -11.27
CA GLU A 6 -5.07 -6.03 -11.15
C GLU A 6 -5.03 -4.50 -11.27
N ARG A 7 -4.63 -3.84 -10.18
CA ARG A 7 -4.48 -2.38 -10.13
C ARG A 7 -3.00 -2.06 -10.14
N ILE A 8 -2.55 -1.50 -11.26
CA ILE A 8 -1.18 -0.97 -11.38
C ILE A 8 -1.14 0.37 -10.64
N VAL A 9 -0.29 0.45 -9.61
CA VAL A 9 -0.17 1.63 -8.75
C VAL A 9 1.02 2.47 -9.19
N PHE A 10 0.73 3.63 -9.78
CA PHE A 10 1.76 4.60 -10.17
C PHE A 10 1.99 5.65 -9.08
N GLU A 11 0.92 6.06 -8.38
CA GLU A 11 0.94 7.15 -7.42
C GLU A 11 0.71 6.68 -5.98
N VAL A 12 1.23 7.45 -5.03
CA VAL A 12 1.11 7.16 -3.59
C VAL A 12 -0.34 7.26 -3.11
N ASN A 13 -1.15 8.12 -3.73
CA ASN A 13 -2.58 8.22 -3.43
C ASN A 13 -3.34 6.94 -3.80
N ASP A 14 -3.02 6.31 -4.93
CA ASP A 14 -3.59 5.02 -5.31
C ASP A 14 -3.17 3.91 -4.35
N ALA A 15 -1.90 3.92 -3.91
CA ALA A 15 -1.40 3.00 -2.89
C ALA A 15 -2.19 3.15 -1.57
N ALA A 16 -2.40 4.39 -1.12
CA ALA A 16 -3.18 4.70 0.07
C ALA A 16 -4.64 4.24 -0.07
N ALA A 17 -5.27 4.47 -1.22
CA ALA A 17 -6.64 4.01 -1.48
C ALA A 17 -6.76 2.48 -1.41
N ILE A 18 -5.78 1.72 -1.91
CA ILE A 18 -5.77 0.25 -1.82
C ILE A 18 -5.56 -0.20 -0.36
N LEU A 19 -4.66 0.45 0.38
CA LEU A 19 -4.49 0.20 1.82
C LEU A 19 -5.78 0.45 2.61
N LEU A 20 -6.55 1.48 2.23
CA LEU A 20 -7.81 1.84 2.89
C LEU A 20 -8.95 0.88 2.53
N ARG A 21 -9.01 0.40 1.28
CA ARG A 21 -10.15 -0.35 0.75
C ARG A 21 -9.98 -1.87 0.79
N ASP A 22 -8.79 -2.38 0.47
CA ASP A 22 -8.52 -3.82 0.30
C ASP A 22 -7.85 -4.46 1.53
N LEU A 23 -6.99 -3.74 2.25
CA LEU A 23 -6.44 -4.22 3.54
C LEU A 23 -7.39 -3.88 4.70
N GLN A 24 -8.53 -4.59 4.80
CA GLN A 24 -9.46 -4.41 5.91
C GLN A 24 -8.91 -4.91 7.26
N ARG A 25 -7.88 -5.75 7.24
CA ARG A 25 -7.20 -6.20 8.47
C ARG A 25 -6.26 -5.11 8.98
N GLN A 26 -6.51 -4.62 10.19
CA GLN A 26 -5.62 -3.71 10.89
C GLN A 26 -4.35 -4.46 11.33
N THR A 27 -3.32 -4.44 10.49
CA THR A 27 -2.02 -4.99 10.84
C THR A 27 -0.99 -3.88 11.04
N VAL A 28 0.07 -4.18 11.79
CA VAL A 28 1.17 -3.24 12.05
C VAL A 28 1.82 -2.78 10.74
N LYS A 29 1.93 -3.68 9.75
CA LYS A 29 2.49 -3.34 8.43
C LYS A 29 1.57 -2.44 7.61
N ARG A 30 0.25 -2.56 7.71
CA ARG A 30 -0.69 -1.62 7.08
C ARG A 30 -0.50 -0.21 7.64
N LYS A 31 -0.40 -0.08 8.96
CA LYS A 31 -0.18 1.22 9.61
C LYS A 31 1.14 1.84 9.14
N ALA A 32 2.22 1.05 9.10
CA ALA A 32 3.51 1.51 8.60
C ALA A 32 3.47 1.94 7.12
N ALA A 33 2.77 1.20 6.26
CA ALA A 33 2.60 1.55 4.85
C ALA A 33 1.79 2.85 4.66
N MET A 34 0.77 3.04 5.50
CA MET A 34 -0.06 4.23 5.49
C MET A 34 0.68 5.45 6.03
N ASP A 35 1.44 5.31 7.12
CA ASP A 35 2.33 6.36 7.64
C ASP A 35 3.35 6.79 6.59
N ALA A 36 3.97 5.82 5.91
CA ALA A 36 4.91 6.12 4.84
C ALA A 36 4.25 6.84 3.65
N CYS A 37 3.02 6.47 3.27
CA CYS A 37 2.27 7.20 2.25
C CYS A 37 1.97 8.65 2.68
N LEU A 38 1.58 8.85 3.93
CA LEU A 38 1.33 10.19 4.48
C LEU A 38 2.59 11.04 4.54
N GLN A 39 3.74 10.47 4.91
CA GLN A 39 5.02 11.18 4.92
C GLN A 39 5.46 11.60 3.51
N VAL A 40 5.19 10.79 2.48
CA VAL A 40 5.48 11.19 1.09
C VAL A 40 4.54 12.32 0.65
N LEU A 41 3.24 12.25 0.98
CA LEU A 41 2.29 13.33 0.70
C LEU A 41 2.65 14.63 1.41
N ARG A 42 3.27 14.55 2.59
CA ARG A 42 3.80 15.70 3.32
C ARG A 42 5.14 16.21 2.78
N GLY A 43 5.77 15.50 1.85
CA GLY A 43 7.10 15.82 1.34
C GLY A 43 8.25 15.52 2.32
N GLU A 44 7.98 14.78 3.40
CA GLU A 44 8.96 14.45 4.45
C GLU A 44 9.79 13.21 4.12
N THR A 45 9.30 12.33 3.26
CA THR A 45 10.02 11.09 2.90
C THR A 45 9.98 10.77 1.42
N TYR A 46 10.95 9.97 0.97
CA TYR A 46 11.06 9.58 -0.42
C TYR A 46 10.00 8.54 -0.82
N PRO A 47 9.42 8.62 -2.04
CA PRO A 47 8.44 7.65 -2.53
C PRO A 47 8.95 6.19 -2.50
N ALA A 48 10.26 5.99 -2.55
CA ALA A 48 10.89 4.67 -2.41
C ALA A 48 10.63 4.00 -1.04
N ALA A 49 10.60 4.79 0.05
CA ALA A 49 10.31 4.27 1.38
C ALA A 49 8.85 3.81 1.50
N ALA A 50 7.90 4.60 0.96
CA ALA A 50 6.49 4.22 0.90
C ALA A 50 6.26 2.96 0.06
N ARG A 51 6.95 2.82 -1.09
CA ARG A 51 6.89 1.60 -1.90
C ARG A 51 7.32 0.36 -1.11
N ARG A 52 8.43 0.41 -0.37
CA ARG A 52 8.90 -0.73 0.43
C ARG A 52 7.90 -1.11 1.51
N ALA A 53 7.36 -0.11 2.22
CA ALA A 53 6.36 -0.34 3.25
C ALA A 53 5.05 -0.91 2.68
N PHE A 54 4.62 -0.42 1.51
CA PHE A 54 3.47 -0.92 0.79
C PHE A 54 3.64 -2.38 0.34
N VAL A 55 4.78 -2.73 -0.25
CA VAL A 55 5.08 -4.12 -0.65
C VAL A 55 5.08 -5.05 0.57
N ALA A 56 5.66 -4.61 1.70
CA ALA A 56 5.65 -5.39 2.94
C ALA A 56 4.22 -5.62 3.48
N ALA A 57 3.34 -4.61 3.39
CA ALA A 57 1.94 -4.73 3.77
C ALA A 57 1.16 -5.63 2.80
N ALA A 58 1.40 -5.51 1.49
CA ALA A 58 0.75 -6.30 0.45
C ALA A 58 1.15 -7.79 0.51
N LEU A 59 2.42 -8.08 0.82
CA LEU A 59 2.92 -9.43 1.06
C LEU A 59 2.25 -10.06 2.30
N GLU A 60 2.13 -9.32 3.39
CA GLU A 60 1.47 -9.80 4.61
C GLU A 60 -0.03 -10.06 4.39
N ALA A 61 -0.69 -9.20 3.63
CA ALA A 61 -2.08 -9.39 3.25
C ALA A 61 -2.29 -10.48 2.18
N LYS A 62 -1.22 -11.10 1.66
CA LYS A 62 -1.24 -12.09 0.56
C LYS A 62 -2.01 -11.62 -0.68
N ILE A 63 -2.07 -10.31 -0.89
CA ILE A 63 -2.75 -9.68 -2.03
C ILE A 63 -1.78 -9.37 -3.17
N LEU A 64 -0.48 -9.42 -2.92
CA LEU A 64 0.53 -9.30 -3.95
C LEU A 64 0.61 -10.63 -4.72
N ARG A 65 -0.08 -10.72 -5.86
CA ARG A 65 0.27 -11.70 -6.90
C ARG A 65 1.52 -11.18 -7.60
N GLY A 66 2.68 -11.73 -7.25
CA GLY A 66 3.90 -11.54 -8.02
C GLY A 66 3.90 -12.47 -9.23
N ASP A 67 4.43 -11.97 -10.33
CA ASP A 67 5.12 -12.78 -11.36
C ASP A 67 6.44 -13.31 -10.78
#